data_AF-A0A967HA50-F1
#
_entry.id   AF-A0A967HA50-F1
#
_cell.length_a   1.000
_cell.length_b   1.000
_cell.length_c   1.000
_cell.angle_alpha   90.00
_cell.angle_beta   90.00
_cell.angle_gamma   90.00
#
_symmetry.space_group_name_H-M   'P 1'
#
loop_
_entity.id
_entity.type
_entity.pdbx_description
1 polymer ?
#
loop_
_entity_poly.entity_id
_entity_poly.type
_entity_poly.pdbx_seq_one_letter_code
_entity_poly.pdbx_strand_id
1 'polypeptide(L)'
;MMGLKDRHKEHINILDYLKGLKTEPLQPNPIEEIKRTLNNGEIINEREALLAHMEKHLFPIEYSCAPLKNEEITGAVFSFKNITERKRSEREIQNLAFYDQLTKLPNRTLFYDRIKQRVAQAERDQQKLGVMFFDLDDFKVVNDTLGHDAGDEFLRVIARRLKDSSRQADTIARLGGDEFVWFGEIIDKDDAELIAKKFLENVAQPVNLEGQNLISTVSIGISLFPDSAKDVVGLMKCADTAMYSAKQKSKNAFHFYRKPRGS
;
A
#
# COMPACT_ATOMS: atom_id res chain seq x y z
N MET A 1 -19.20 40.75 46.92
CA MET A 1 -19.08 41.17 45.51
C MET A 1 -17.69 41.77 45.35
N MET A 2 -16.69 40.90 45.13
CA MET A 2 -15.27 41.25 45.16
C MET A 2 -14.75 41.14 43.73
N GLY A 3 -14.36 42.27 43.16
CA GLY A 3 -13.94 42.39 41.76
C GLY A 3 -12.71 41.56 41.46
N LEU A 4 -12.75 40.84 40.35
CA LEU A 4 -11.59 40.15 39.78
C LEU A 4 -10.54 41.21 39.41
N LYS A 5 -9.43 41.23 40.16
CA LYS A 5 -8.18 41.90 39.79
C LYS A 5 -7.48 41.13 38.66
N ASP A 6 -6.93 41.92 37.75
CA ASP A 6 -5.77 41.66 36.88
C ASP A 6 -5.28 40.21 36.77
N ARG A 7 -5.56 39.60 35.63
CA ARG A 7 -4.59 38.71 34.99
C ARG A 7 -4.11 39.42 33.74
N HIS A 8 -2.93 40.00 33.81
CA HIS A 8 -2.17 40.37 32.61
C HIS A 8 -2.18 39.16 31.68
N LYS A 9 -2.81 39.30 30.51
CA LYS A 9 -2.58 38.39 29.39
C LYS A 9 -1.13 38.63 28.99
N GLU A 10 -0.21 37.80 29.47
CA GLU A 10 1.13 37.75 28.90
C GLU A 10 0.97 37.44 27.41
N HIS A 11 1.25 38.44 26.58
CA HIS A 11 1.38 38.23 25.15
C HIS A 11 2.62 37.37 24.95
N ILE A 12 2.45 36.05 24.84
CA ILE A 12 3.53 35.18 24.42
C ILE A 12 3.88 35.59 22.99
N ASN A 13 5.06 36.16 22.81
CA ASN A 13 5.58 36.44 21.48
C ASN A 13 5.76 35.10 20.77
N ILE A 14 4.87 34.82 19.81
CA ILE A 14 4.89 33.55 19.08
C ILE A 14 6.25 33.36 18.38
N LEU A 15 6.93 34.43 17.99
CA LEU A 15 8.28 34.35 17.41
C LEU A 15 9.31 33.84 18.42
N ASP A 16 9.16 34.13 19.71
CA ASP A 16 10.07 33.63 20.77
C ASP A 16 9.80 32.17 21.12
N TYR A 17 8.54 31.73 21.06
CA TYR A 17 8.19 30.30 21.17
C TYR A 17 8.65 29.51 19.94
N LEU A 18 8.52 30.08 18.74
CA LEU A 18 8.93 29.46 17.47
C LEU A 18 10.46 29.38 17.31
N LYS A 19 11.26 30.24 17.97
CA LYS A 19 12.73 30.17 17.96
C LYS A 19 13.28 28.84 18.51
N GLY A 20 12.53 28.13 19.36
CA GLY A 20 12.89 26.80 19.88
C GLY A 20 12.48 25.64 18.97
N LEU A 21 11.65 25.90 17.95
CA LEU A 21 11.13 24.88 17.04
C LEU A 21 12.04 24.78 15.81
N LYS A 22 12.76 23.66 15.71
CA LYS A 22 13.46 23.31 14.47
C LYS A 22 12.44 22.74 13.48
N THR A 23 12.18 23.46 12.39
CA THR A 23 11.52 22.88 11.22
C THR A 23 12.61 22.32 10.30
N GLU A 24 12.78 21.00 10.29
CA GLU A 24 13.36 20.34 9.11
C GLU A 24 12.48 20.66 7.88
N PRO A 25 13.00 20.57 6.62
CA PRO A 25 12.40 21.20 5.44
C PRO A 25 11.10 20.51 5.02
N LEU A 26 10.06 20.74 5.81
CA LEU A 26 8.71 20.28 5.62
C LEU A 26 8.01 21.42 4.88
N GLN A 27 7.69 21.17 3.61
CA GLN A 27 6.86 22.06 2.81
C GLN A 27 5.39 21.66 3.04
N PRO A 28 4.50 22.60 3.40
CA PRO A 28 4.76 24.01 3.73
C PRO A 28 5.36 24.20 5.14
N ASN A 29 6.19 25.24 5.32
CA ASN A 29 6.83 25.59 6.60
C ASN A 29 5.97 26.64 7.33
N PRO A 30 5.26 26.28 8.42
CA PRO A 30 4.37 27.21 9.11
C PRO A 30 5.06 28.46 9.64
N ILE A 31 6.36 28.37 9.99
CA ILE A 31 7.13 29.50 10.53
C ILE A 31 7.39 30.55 9.44
N GLU A 32 7.78 30.12 8.24
CA GLU A 32 7.98 31.04 7.11
C GLU A 32 6.68 31.70 6.68
N GLU A 33 5.61 30.92 6.70
CA GLU A 33 4.28 31.37 6.36
C GLU A 33 3.72 32.40 7.36
N ILE A 34 3.90 32.19 8.67
CA ILE A 34 3.58 33.19 9.70
C ILE A 34 4.36 34.50 9.47
N LYS A 35 5.64 34.42 9.08
CA LYS A 35 6.45 35.62 8.77
C LYS A 35 5.89 36.40 7.58
N ARG A 36 5.37 35.71 6.55
CA ARG A 36 4.71 36.38 5.40
C ARG A 36 3.41 37.06 5.82
N THR A 37 2.62 36.45 6.69
CA THR A 37 1.44 37.10 7.27
C THR A 37 1.80 38.35 8.05
N LEU A 38 2.87 38.32 8.86
CA LEU A 38 3.33 39.47 9.63
C LEU A 38 3.88 40.60 8.75
N ASN A 39 4.62 40.28 7.68
CA ASN A 39 5.27 41.29 6.85
C ASN A 39 4.34 41.87 5.78
N ASN A 40 3.52 41.02 5.16
CA ASN A 40 2.77 41.37 3.95
C ASN A 40 1.25 41.33 4.16
N GLY A 41 0.79 40.82 5.31
CA GLY A 41 -0.64 40.66 5.58
C GLY A 41 -1.28 39.51 4.79
N GLU A 42 -0.49 38.55 4.34
CA GLU A 42 -0.98 37.34 3.66
C GLU A 42 -1.87 36.52 4.59
N ILE A 43 -3.04 36.11 4.11
CA ILE A 43 -3.95 35.23 4.84
C ILE A 43 -3.68 33.80 4.41
N ILE A 44 -3.49 32.93 5.39
CA ILE A 44 -3.31 31.50 5.19
C ILE A 44 -4.56 30.79 5.69
N ASN A 45 -5.27 30.17 4.75
CA ASN A 45 -6.43 29.35 5.04
C ASN A 45 -6.02 27.88 5.00
N GLU A 46 -6.38 27.14 6.06
CA GLU A 46 -6.43 25.68 6.14
C GLU A 46 -5.31 24.96 5.38
N ARG A 47 -4.10 25.00 5.94
CA ARG A 47 -2.94 24.24 5.44
C ARG A 47 -2.56 23.11 6.38
N GLU A 48 -2.04 22.03 5.84
CA GLU A 48 -1.46 20.95 6.63
C GLU A 48 0.06 21.06 6.66
N ALA A 49 0.67 20.85 7.84
CA ALA A 49 2.11 20.75 8.02
C ALA A 49 2.45 19.81 9.18
N LEU A 50 3.74 19.53 9.39
CA LEU A 50 4.21 18.89 10.62
C LEU A 50 4.76 19.94 11.59
N LEU A 51 4.37 19.83 12.87
CA LEU A 51 4.89 20.64 13.96
C LEU A 51 5.67 19.77 14.94
N ALA A 52 6.83 20.26 15.41
CA ALA A 52 7.64 19.56 16.40
C ALA A 52 7.19 19.93 17.81
N HIS A 53 7.01 18.96 18.69
CA HIS A 53 6.95 19.20 20.14
C HIS A 53 8.37 19.47 20.68
N MET A 54 8.49 20.10 21.86
CA MET A 54 9.76 20.38 22.57
C MET A 54 10.67 19.15 22.72
N GLU A 55 10.10 17.94 22.67
CA GLU A 55 10.79 16.64 22.73
C GLU A 55 11.10 16.00 21.36
N LYS A 56 11.06 16.78 20.27
CA LYS A 56 11.35 16.36 18.87
C LYS A 56 10.37 15.37 18.23
N HIS A 57 9.21 15.13 18.82
CA HIS A 57 8.15 14.38 18.14
C HIS A 57 7.41 15.28 17.14
N LEU A 58 7.45 14.91 15.86
CA LEU A 58 6.68 15.56 14.80
C LEU A 58 5.24 15.05 14.82
N PHE A 59 4.28 15.96 14.74
CA PHE A 59 2.86 15.61 14.58
C PHE A 59 2.19 16.49 13.53
N PRO A 60 1.23 15.95 12.77
CA PRO A 60 0.54 16.71 11.75
C PRO A 60 -0.45 17.70 12.37
N ILE A 61 -0.42 18.91 11.84
CA ILE A 61 -1.34 19.99 12.17
C ILE A 61 -2.06 20.48 10.92
N GLU A 62 -3.28 20.93 11.10
CA GLU A 62 -3.98 21.83 10.19
C GLU A 62 -3.93 23.23 10.82
N TYR A 63 -3.54 24.25 10.07
CA TYR A 63 -3.38 25.60 10.60
C TYR A 63 -3.91 26.68 9.66
N SER A 64 -4.19 27.82 10.26
CA SER A 64 -4.51 29.07 9.59
C SER A 64 -3.74 30.21 10.24
N CYS A 65 -3.48 31.25 9.46
CA CYS A 65 -2.85 32.46 9.96
C CYS A 65 -3.50 33.69 9.33
N ALA A 66 -3.87 34.65 10.17
CA ALA A 66 -4.47 35.91 9.74
C ALA A 66 -3.76 37.09 10.41
N PRO A 67 -3.53 38.19 9.68
CA PRO A 67 -2.89 39.37 10.25
C PRO A 67 -3.85 40.11 11.19
N LEU A 68 -3.31 40.68 12.26
CA LEU A 68 -3.98 41.69 13.07
C LEU A 68 -3.62 43.06 12.50
N LYS A 69 -4.63 43.84 12.11
CA LYS A 69 -4.43 45.16 11.50
C LYS A 69 -5.16 46.24 12.29
N ASN A 70 -4.47 47.33 12.58
CA ASN A 70 -5.04 48.61 13.03
C ASN A 70 -4.29 49.72 12.30
N GLU A 71 -4.80 50.15 11.14
CA GLU A 71 -4.14 50.97 10.10
C GLU A 71 -2.88 50.32 9.48
N GLU A 72 -2.00 49.74 10.30
CA GLU A 72 -0.85 48.91 9.92
C GLU A 72 -0.96 47.50 10.53
N ILE A 73 -0.12 46.56 10.07
CA ILE A 73 -0.09 45.20 10.63
C ILE A 73 0.61 45.24 11.99
N THR A 74 -0.12 44.89 13.05
CA THR A 74 0.38 44.92 14.44
C THR A 74 0.71 43.53 14.99
N GLY A 75 0.33 42.47 14.27
CA GLY A 75 0.61 41.09 14.66
C GLY A 75 -0.07 40.08 13.75
N ALA A 76 -0.13 38.82 14.19
CA ALA A 76 -0.84 37.76 13.51
C ALA A 76 -1.47 36.80 14.52
N VAL A 77 -2.64 36.27 14.19
CA VAL A 77 -3.26 35.16 14.91
C VAL A 77 -2.91 33.88 14.17
N PHE A 78 -2.26 32.96 14.87
CA PHE A 78 -2.02 31.61 14.39
C PHE A 78 -2.93 30.66 15.16
N SER A 79 -3.72 29.87 14.43
CA SER A 79 -4.51 28.80 15.02
C SER A 79 -4.14 27.50 14.36
N PHE A 80 -4.04 26.43 15.15
CA PHE A 80 -3.77 25.10 14.63
C PHE A 80 -4.58 24.05 15.37
N LYS A 81 -4.83 22.95 14.67
CA LYS A 81 -5.50 21.76 15.15
C LYS A 81 -4.58 20.57 14.93
N ASN A 82 -4.37 19.76 15.95
CA ASN A 82 -3.70 18.48 15.78
C ASN A 82 -4.62 17.55 14.97
N ILE A 83 -4.14 17.07 13.82
CA ILE A 83 -4.89 16.20 12.90
C ILE A 83 -4.34 14.77 12.89
N THR A 84 -3.60 14.37 13.93
CA THR A 84 -3.02 13.01 14.05
C THR A 84 -4.08 11.93 13.96
N GLU A 85 -5.18 12.08 14.71
CA GLU A 85 -6.29 11.10 14.67
C GLU A 85 -6.95 11.07 13.29
N ARG A 86 -7.22 12.24 12.68
CA ARG A 86 -7.75 12.32 11.32
C ARG A 86 -6.87 11.57 10.32
N LYS A 87 -5.56 11.84 10.32
CA LYS A 87 -4.59 11.17 9.45
C LYS A 87 -4.47 9.67 9.72
N ARG A 88 -4.59 9.24 10.99
CA ARG A 88 -4.62 7.81 11.34
C ARG A 88 -5.87 7.14 10.78
N SER A 89 -7.05 7.72 11.00
CA SER A 89 -8.31 7.19 10.45
C SER A 89 -8.31 7.19 8.92
N GLU A 90 -7.81 8.23 8.26
CA GLU A 90 -7.65 8.26 6.80
C GLU A 90 -6.77 7.11 6.31
N ARG A 91 -5.62 6.88 6.96
CA ARG A 91 -4.71 5.79 6.62
C ARG A 91 -5.32 4.42 6.89
N GLU A 92 -6.08 4.28 7.97
CA GLU A 92 -6.82 3.05 8.27
C GLU A 92 -7.89 2.77 7.20
N ILE A 93 -8.66 3.79 6.80
CA ILE A 93 -9.63 3.68 5.71
C ILE A 93 -8.94 3.27 4.40
N GLN A 94 -7.81 3.89 4.05
CA GLN A 94 -7.03 3.49 2.88
C GLN A 94 -6.53 2.05 2.98
N ASN A 95 -6.04 1.64 4.15
CA ASN A 95 -5.59 0.27 4.37
C ASN A 95 -6.75 -0.73 4.21
N LEU A 96 -7.94 -0.39 4.72
CA LEU A 96 -9.15 -1.21 4.59
C LEU A 96 -9.63 -1.29 3.13
N ALA A 97 -9.54 -0.19 2.39
CA ALA A 97 -10.00 -0.09 1.01
C ALA A 97 -9.09 -0.84 0.02
N PHE A 98 -7.79 -0.89 0.28
CA PHE A 98 -6.80 -1.29 -0.73
C PHE A 98 -5.92 -2.49 -0.37
N TYR A 99 -5.96 -2.97 0.88
CA TYR A 99 -5.13 -4.09 1.33
C TYR A 99 -5.95 -5.18 1.98
N ASP A 100 -5.51 -6.42 1.77
CA ASP A 100 -6.04 -7.59 2.45
C ASP A 100 -5.68 -7.53 3.95
N GLN A 101 -6.67 -7.71 4.81
CA GLN A 101 -6.46 -7.49 6.24
C GLN A 101 -5.60 -8.57 6.91
N LEU A 102 -5.61 -9.79 6.37
CA LEU A 102 -4.83 -10.89 6.89
C LEU A 102 -3.36 -10.79 6.49
N THR A 103 -3.11 -10.64 5.19
CA THR A 103 -1.76 -10.76 4.61
C THR A 103 -1.06 -9.42 4.40
N LYS A 104 -1.80 -8.30 4.48
CA LYS A 104 -1.35 -6.94 4.15
C LYS A 104 -0.81 -6.79 2.72
N LEU A 105 -1.09 -7.74 1.84
CA LEU A 105 -0.89 -7.59 0.41
C LEU A 105 -1.97 -6.66 -0.18
N PRO A 106 -1.72 -6.03 -1.33
CA PRO A 106 -2.78 -5.44 -2.14
C PRO A 106 -3.99 -6.38 -2.24
N ASN A 107 -5.19 -5.83 -2.10
CA ASN A 107 -6.42 -6.56 -2.34
C ASN A 107 -6.79 -6.50 -3.83
N ARG A 108 -7.95 -7.08 -4.16
CA ARG A 108 -8.53 -7.04 -5.51
C ARG A 108 -8.58 -5.62 -6.09
N THR A 109 -9.11 -4.65 -5.35
CA THR A 109 -9.25 -3.27 -5.82
C THR A 109 -7.92 -2.66 -6.22
N LEU A 110 -6.91 -2.74 -5.35
CA LEU A 110 -5.58 -2.16 -5.63
C LEU A 110 -4.85 -2.91 -6.73
N PHE A 111 -5.00 -4.23 -6.81
CA PHE A 111 -4.42 -5.03 -7.89
C PHE A 111 -4.93 -4.58 -9.26
N TYR A 112 -6.26 -4.48 -9.42
CA TYR A 112 -6.89 -4.11 -10.69
C TYR A 112 -6.55 -2.67 -11.12
N ASP A 113 -6.45 -1.73 -10.17
CA ASP A 113 -6.01 -0.37 -10.45
C ASP A 113 -4.57 -0.36 -11.01
N ARG A 114 -3.63 -1.02 -10.33
CA ARG A 114 -2.22 -1.03 -10.74
C ARG A 114 -1.97 -1.76 -12.05
N ILE A 115 -2.59 -2.94 -12.25
CA ILE A 115 -2.38 -3.70 -13.50
C ILE A 115 -2.98 -2.97 -14.70
N LYS A 116 -4.12 -2.26 -14.53
CA LYS A 116 -4.72 -1.46 -15.61
C LYS A 116 -3.78 -0.35 -16.07
N GLN A 117 -3.17 0.35 -15.12
CA GLN A 117 -2.16 1.37 -15.43
C GLN A 117 -0.95 0.74 -16.12
N ARG A 118 -0.47 -0.41 -15.62
CA ARG A 118 0.73 -1.06 -16.18
C ARG A 118 0.50 -1.62 -17.59
N VAL A 119 -0.65 -2.22 -17.88
CA VAL A 119 -1.02 -2.68 -19.23
C VAL A 119 -1.05 -1.51 -20.22
N ALA A 120 -1.65 -0.38 -19.84
CA ALA A 120 -1.68 0.81 -20.68
C ALA A 120 -0.27 1.39 -20.93
N GLN A 121 0.63 1.30 -19.94
CA GLN A 121 2.03 1.70 -20.11
C GLN A 121 2.77 0.73 -21.04
N ALA A 122 2.65 -0.57 -20.81
CA ALA A 122 3.32 -1.60 -21.61
C ALA A 122 2.88 -1.57 -23.07
N GLU A 123 1.62 -1.27 -23.36
CA GLU A 123 1.14 -1.07 -24.73
C GLU A 123 1.85 0.08 -25.44
N ARG A 124 2.03 1.23 -24.76
CA ARG A 124 2.73 2.39 -25.31
C ARG A 124 4.22 2.13 -25.52
N ASP A 125 4.85 1.47 -24.56
CA ASP A 125 6.29 1.26 -24.54
C ASP A 125 6.73 -0.03 -25.25
N GLN A 126 5.78 -0.77 -25.83
CA GLN A 126 6.00 -2.09 -26.44
C GLN A 126 6.68 -3.10 -25.50
N GLN A 127 6.36 -3.03 -24.22
CA GLN A 127 6.87 -3.96 -23.21
C GLN A 127 5.96 -5.18 -23.03
N LYS A 128 6.53 -6.25 -22.48
CA LYS A 128 5.77 -7.45 -22.10
C LYS A 128 5.50 -7.46 -20.61
N LEU A 129 4.33 -7.97 -20.25
CA LEU A 129 3.95 -8.22 -18.85
C LEU A 129 3.62 -9.68 -18.66
N GLY A 130 4.07 -10.24 -17.55
CA GLY A 130 3.59 -11.52 -17.04
C GLY A 130 2.48 -11.31 -16.03
N VAL A 131 1.45 -12.15 -16.08
CA VAL A 131 0.41 -12.25 -15.06
C VAL A 131 0.35 -13.70 -14.60
N MET A 132 0.43 -13.91 -13.29
CA MET A 132 0.34 -15.24 -12.69
C MET A 132 -0.83 -15.29 -11.72
N PHE A 133 -1.62 -16.36 -11.81
CA PHE A 133 -2.68 -16.69 -10.87
C PHE A 133 -2.24 -17.91 -10.07
N PHE A 134 -2.36 -17.83 -8.74
CA PHE A 134 -1.91 -18.83 -7.80
C PHE A 134 -3.10 -19.35 -7.01
N ASP A 135 -3.14 -20.66 -6.81
CA ASP A 135 -4.06 -21.33 -5.91
C ASP A 135 -3.25 -22.34 -5.08
N LEU A 136 -3.40 -22.29 -3.75
CA LEU A 136 -2.69 -23.18 -2.85
C LEU A 136 -3.30 -24.57 -2.87
N ASP A 137 -2.46 -25.56 -3.16
CA ASP A 137 -2.89 -26.94 -3.25
C ASP A 137 -3.27 -27.45 -1.85
N ASP A 138 -4.49 -27.99 -1.76
CA ASP A 138 -5.03 -28.64 -0.57
C ASP A 138 -5.05 -27.73 0.69
N PHE A 139 -5.13 -26.41 0.53
CA PHE A 139 -5.24 -25.46 1.65
C PHE A 139 -6.45 -25.75 2.57
N LYS A 140 -7.55 -26.26 2.01
CA LYS A 140 -8.70 -26.71 2.80
C LYS A 140 -8.32 -27.79 3.83
N VAL A 141 -7.40 -28.70 3.49
CA VAL A 141 -6.93 -29.75 4.40
C VAL A 141 -6.19 -29.14 5.60
N VAL A 142 -5.46 -28.03 5.40
CA VAL A 142 -4.82 -27.29 6.50
C VAL A 142 -5.87 -26.77 7.48
N ASN A 143 -6.91 -26.11 6.98
CA ASN A 143 -8.01 -25.62 7.81
C ASN A 143 -8.77 -26.75 8.52
N ASP A 144 -9.07 -27.82 7.81
CA ASP A 144 -9.85 -28.94 8.34
C ASP A 144 -9.06 -29.72 9.42
N THR A 145 -7.72 -29.72 9.36
CA THR A 145 -6.85 -30.46 10.28
C THR A 145 -6.43 -29.64 11.50
N LEU A 146 -6.11 -28.35 11.31
CA LEU A 146 -5.51 -27.49 12.35
C LEU A 146 -6.37 -26.28 12.73
N GLY A 147 -7.53 -26.12 12.10
CA GLY A 147 -8.42 -24.99 12.32
C GLY A 147 -8.05 -23.75 11.52
N HIS A 148 -8.98 -22.79 11.51
CA HIS A 148 -8.87 -21.57 10.72
C HIS A 148 -7.74 -20.63 11.17
N ASP A 149 -7.44 -20.56 12.47
CA ASP A 149 -6.36 -19.69 12.97
C ASP A 149 -4.99 -20.14 12.44
N ALA A 150 -4.75 -21.45 12.38
CA ALA A 150 -3.57 -22.03 11.77
C ALA A 150 -3.53 -21.80 10.25
N GLY A 151 -4.68 -21.93 9.57
CA GLY A 151 -4.80 -21.59 8.16
C GLY A 151 -4.52 -20.11 7.87
N ASP A 152 -4.94 -19.21 8.74
CA ASP A 152 -4.67 -17.79 8.64
C ASP A 152 -3.18 -17.48 8.78
N GLU A 153 -2.50 -18.11 9.75
CA GLU A 153 -1.04 -17.99 9.89
C GLU A 153 -0.30 -18.60 8.70
N PHE A 154 -0.79 -19.73 8.18
CA PHE A 154 -0.28 -20.33 6.96
C PHE A 154 -0.31 -19.33 5.79
N LEU A 155 -1.46 -18.68 5.57
CA LEU A 155 -1.62 -17.68 4.51
C LEU A 155 -0.70 -16.47 4.72
N ARG A 156 -0.46 -16.02 5.96
CA ARG A 156 0.52 -14.95 6.24
C ARG A 156 1.93 -15.35 5.84
N VAL A 157 2.34 -16.59 6.13
CA VAL A 157 3.67 -17.10 5.76
C VAL A 157 3.80 -17.19 4.24
N ILE A 158 2.80 -17.76 3.55
CA ILE A 158 2.80 -17.86 2.09
C ILE A 158 2.84 -16.47 1.44
N ALA A 159 2.01 -15.53 1.91
CA ALA A 159 2.00 -14.17 1.41
C ALA A 159 3.37 -13.48 1.53
N ARG A 160 4.06 -13.69 2.67
CA ARG A 160 5.43 -13.19 2.87
C ARG A 160 6.40 -13.81 1.87
N ARG A 161 6.37 -15.13 1.68
CA ARG A 161 7.23 -15.84 0.71
C ARG A 161 7.03 -15.36 -0.72
N LEU A 162 5.78 -15.19 -1.15
CA LEU A 162 5.46 -14.65 -2.47
C LEU A 162 5.95 -13.21 -2.62
N LYS A 163 5.78 -12.38 -1.59
CA LYS A 163 6.28 -11.00 -1.58
C LYS A 163 7.80 -10.94 -1.67
N ASP A 164 8.51 -11.72 -0.86
CA ASP A 164 9.98 -11.75 -0.82
C ASP A 164 10.57 -12.37 -2.10
N SER A 165 9.78 -13.21 -2.78
CA SER A 165 10.15 -13.77 -4.09
C SER A 165 9.95 -12.78 -5.24
N SER A 166 9.19 -11.70 -5.04
CA SER A 166 8.88 -10.69 -6.05
C SER A 166 9.90 -9.54 -6.07
N ARG A 167 10.11 -8.91 -7.23
CA ARG A 167 10.90 -7.67 -7.32
C ARG A 167 10.07 -6.51 -6.75
N GLN A 168 10.72 -5.43 -6.30
CA GLN A 168 10.01 -4.26 -5.77
C GLN A 168 9.06 -3.61 -6.80
N ALA A 169 9.38 -3.72 -8.09
CA ALA A 169 8.57 -3.19 -9.19
C ALA A 169 7.34 -4.05 -9.52
N ASP A 170 7.33 -5.31 -9.07
CA ASP A 170 6.24 -6.24 -9.30
C ASP A 170 5.11 -6.00 -8.29
N THR A 171 3.94 -6.56 -8.56
CA THR A 171 2.82 -6.53 -7.62
C THR A 171 2.32 -7.95 -7.38
N ILE A 172 2.42 -8.40 -6.13
CA ILE A 172 1.69 -9.56 -5.60
C ILE A 172 0.45 -9.06 -4.85
N ALA A 173 -0.68 -9.74 -4.98
CA ALA A 173 -1.93 -9.43 -4.31
C ALA A 173 -2.65 -10.70 -3.87
N ARG A 174 -3.55 -10.59 -2.90
CA ARG A 174 -4.49 -11.66 -2.51
C ARG A 174 -5.90 -11.27 -2.94
N LEU A 175 -6.56 -12.15 -3.70
CA LEU A 175 -7.90 -11.88 -4.19
C LEU A 175 -9.02 -12.37 -3.26
N GLY A 176 -8.68 -13.29 -2.35
CA GLY A 176 -9.58 -13.90 -1.36
C GLY A 176 -9.19 -15.36 -1.14
N GLY A 177 -9.60 -15.95 -0.02
CA GLY A 177 -9.32 -17.37 0.26
C GLY A 177 -7.83 -17.72 0.17
N ASP A 178 -7.50 -18.71 -0.64
CA ASP A 178 -6.16 -19.19 -1.00
C ASP A 178 -5.67 -18.67 -2.36
N GLU A 179 -6.38 -17.72 -2.98
CA GLU A 179 -6.07 -17.19 -4.29
C GLU A 179 -5.14 -15.96 -4.21
N PHE A 180 -3.99 -16.06 -4.86
CA PHE A 180 -3.05 -14.96 -5.03
C PHE A 180 -2.86 -14.64 -6.50
N VAL A 181 -2.40 -13.44 -6.79
CA VAL A 181 -2.11 -13.00 -8.15
C VAL A 181 -0.87 -12.12 -8.17
N TRP A 182 -0.07 -12.28 -9.22
CA TRP A 182 1.14 -11.50 -9.45
C TRP A 182 1.09 -10.88 -10.84
N PHE A 183 1.62 -9.66 -10.98
CA PHE A 183 2.04 -9.16 -12.28
C PHE A 183 3.36 -8.41 -12.18
N GLY A 184 4.11 -8.44 -13.28
CA GLY A 184 5.39 -7.75 -13.41
C GLY A 184 5.81 -7.63 -14.88
N GLU A 185 6.78 -6.76 -15.13
CA GLU A 185 7.45 -6.68 -16.43
C GLU A 185 8.34 -7.91 -16.62
N ILE A 186 8.31 -8.45 -17.83
CA ILE A 186 9.11 -9.61 -18.23
C ILE A 186 9.82 -9.31 -19.54
N ILE A 187 10.98 -9.92 -19.75
CA ILE A 187 11.70 -9.83 -21.03
C ILE A 187 11.02 -10.72 -22.07
N ASP A 188 10.77 -11.97 -21.68
CA ASP A 188 10.19 -12.99 -22.53
C ASP A 188 9.51 -14.08 -21.69
N LYS A 189 9.14 -15.17 -22.36
CA LYS A 189 8.49 -16.30 -21.73
C LYS A 189 9.41 -17.04 -20.73
N ASP A 190 10.71 -17.05 -20.98
CA ASP A 190 11.67 -17.79 -20.15
C ASP A 190 11.93 -17.04 -18.83
N ASP A 191 11.92 -15.70 -18.84
CA ASP A 191 11.93 -14.87 -17.62
C ASP A 191 10.67 -15.14 -16.75
N ALA A 192 9.49 -15.22 -17.37
CA ALA A 192 8.26 -15.59 -16.66
C ALA A 192 8.32 -17.02 -16.08
N GLU A 193 8.94 -17.96 -16.81
CA GLU A 193 9.15 -19.33 -16.32
C GLU A 193 10.09 -19.37 -15.11
N LEU A 194 11.19 -18.61 -15.14
CA LEU A 194 12.13 -18.53 -14.02
C LEU A 194 11.47 -17.98 -12.76
N ILE A 195 10.66 -16.93 -12.90
CA ILE A 195 9.89 -16.34 -11.81
C ILE A 195 8.89 -17.36 -11.25
N ALA A 196 8.17 -18.09 -12.10
CA ALA A 196 7.21 -19.11 -11.67
C ALA A 196 7.88 -20.26 -10.91
N LYS A 197 9.03 -20.74 -11.38
CA LYS A 197 9.84 -21.76 -10.68
C LYS A 197 10.27 -21.29 -9.31
N LYS A 198 10.75 -20.05 -9.20
CA LYS A 198 11.10 -19.43 -7.92
C LYS A 198 9.90 -19.41 -6.96
N PHE A 199 8.69 -19.10 -7.43
CA PHE A 199 7.51 -19.15 -6.58
C PHE A 199 7.17 -20.56 -6.11
N LEU A 200 7.21 -21.56 -7.00
CA LEU A 200 6.98 -22.97 -6.63
C LEU A 200 7.94 -23.42 -5.53
N GLU A 201 9.24 -23.19 -5.72
CA GLU A 201 10.28 -23.59 -4.78
C GLU A 201 10.13 -22.94 -3.40
N ASN A 202 9.79 -21.65 -3.37
CA ASN A 202 9.65 -20.92 -2.11
C ASN A 202 8.36 -21.28 -1.37
N VAL A 203 7.25 -21.50 -2.09
CA VAL A 203 5.99 -21.93 -1.47
C VAL A 203 6.12 -23.33 -0.88
N ALA A 204 6.79 -24.25 -1.58
CA ALA A 204 6.97 -25.64 -1.17
C ALA A 204 7.88 -25.83 0.06
N GLN A 205 8.48 -24.77 0.61
CA GLN A 205 9.26 -24.88 1.84
C GLN A 205 8.35 -25.25 3.04
N PRO A 206 8.81 -26.05 4.01
CA PRO A 206 8.00 -26.37 5.19
C PRO A 206 7.58 -25.10 5.96
N VAL A 207 6.33 -25.05 6.41
CA VAL A 207 5.81 -24.03 7.32
C VAL A 207 5.63 -24.66 8.68
N ASN A 208 6.29 -24.11 9.71
CA ASN A 208 6.09 -24.57 11.07
C ASN A 208 4.88 -23.84 11.67
N LEU A 209 3.83 -24.58 12.00
CA LEU A 209 2.64 -24.09 12.69
C LEU A 209 2.46 -24.93 13.96
N GLU A 210 2.52 -24.29 15.12
CA GLU A 210 2.31 -24.93 16.42
C GLU A 210 3.21 -26.18 16.64
N GLY A 211 4.44 -26.15 16.12
CA GLY A 211 5.39 -27.26 16.22
C GLY A 211 5.20 -28.36 15.17
N GLN A 212 4.20 -28.27 14.29
CA GLN A 212 3.99 -29.17 13.16
C GLN A 212 4.57 -28.56 11.88
N ASN A 213 5.30 -29.35 11.08
CA ASN A 213 5.79 -28.92 9.78
C ASN A 213 4.80 -29.32 8.69
N LEU A 214 4.15 -28.32 8.11
CA LEU A 214 3.26 -28.50 6.97
C LEU A 214 3.98 -28.16 5.67
N ILE A 215 3.68 -28.94 4.64
CA ILE A 215 4.13 -28.68 3.28
C ILE A 215 2.86 -28.52 2.44
N SER A 216 2.69 -27.35 1.83
CA SER A 216 1.70 -27.13 0.78
C SER A 216 2.45 -26.67 -0.46
N THR A 217 1.85 -26.92 -1.61
CA THR A 217 2.35 -26.52 -2.91
C THR A 217 1.39 -25.51 -3.54
N VAL A 218 1.72 -25.00 -4.71
CA VAL A 218 0.87 -24.05 -5.41
C VAL A 218 0.72 -24.46 -6.86
N SER A 219 -0.49 -24.32 -7.37
CA SER A 219 -0.77 -24.40 -8.80
C SER A 219 -0.77 -23.00 -9.40
N ILE A 220 0.03 -22.80 -10.45
CA ILE A 220 0.26 -21.49 -11.07
C ILE A 220 -0.22 -21.48 -12.51
N GLY A 221 -1.01 -20.47 -12.87
CA GLY A 221 -1.40 -20.20 -14.25
C GLY A 221 -0.79 -18.92 -14.75
N ILE A 222 -0.15 -18.96 -15.92
CA ILE A 222 0.60 -17.82 -16.46
C ILE A 222 -0.06 -17.34 -17.74
N SER A 223 -0.34 -16.04 -17.82
CA SER A 223 -0.70 -15.35 -19.08
C SER A 223 0.27 -14.21 -19.35
N LEU A 224 0.48 -13.92 -20.63
CA LEU A 224 1.45 -12.94 -21.10
C LEU A 224 0.74 -11.85 -21.89
N PHE A 225 1.02 -10.58 -21.58
CA PHE A 225 0.64 -9.45 -22.41
C PHE A 225 1.73 -9.19 -23.46
N PRO A 226 1.38 -8.96 -24.74
CA PRO A 226 0.04 -9.02 -25.33
C PRO A 226 -0.36 -10.42 -25.88
N ASP A 227 0.51 -11.43 -25.77
CA ASP A 227 0.40 -12.71 -26.49
C ASP A 227 -0.88 -13.51 -26.15
N SER A 228 -1.23 -13.54 -24.86
CA SER A 228 -2.43 -14.22 -24.34
C SER A 228 -3.69 -13.38 -24.54
N ALA A 229 -3.63 -12.11 -24.14
CA ALA A 229 -4.72 -11.13 -24.25
C ALA A 229 -4.17 -9.69 -24.24
N LYS A 230 -4.97 -8.73 -24.72
CA LYS A 230 -4.63 -7.30 -24.80
C LYS A 230 -5.25 -6.43 -23.71
N ASP A 231 -6.10 -7.00 -22.86
CA ASP A 231 -6.77 -6.30 -21.77
C ASP A 231 -6.65 -7.10 -20.47
N VAL A 232 -6.79 -6.39 -19.35
CA VAL A 232 -6.65 -6.96 -18.00
C VAL A 232 -7.61 -8.12 -17.78
N VAL A 233 -8.87 -8.01 -18.21
CA VAL A 233 -9.89 -9.03 -17.98
C VAL A 233 -9.52 -10.31 -18.72
N GLY A 234 -9.10 -10.20 -19.97
CA GLY A 234 -8.60 -11.31 -20.78
C GLY A 234 -7.35 -11.95 -20.17
N LEU A 235 -6.38 -11.16 -19.71
CA LEU A 235 -5.16 -11.68 -19.07
C LEU A 235 -5.48 -12.49 -17.82
N MET A 236 -6.34 -11.94 -16.95
CA MET A 236 -6.77 -12.63 -15.73
C MET A 236 -7.49 -13.93 -16.04
N LYS A 237 -8.42 -13.92 -17.00
CA LYS A 237 -9.15 -15.13 -17.41
C LYS A 237 -8.23 -16.19 -18.00
N CYS A 238 -7.24 -15.79 -18.79
CA CYS A 238 -6.24 -16.69 -19.37
C CYS A 238 -5.37 -17.32 -18.27
N ALA A 239 -4.90 -16.52 -17.30
CA ALA A 239 -4.09 -16.99 -16.19
C ALA A 239 -4.88 -17.97 -15.30
N ASP A 240 -6.11 -17.62 -14.93
CA ASP A 240 -7.01 -18.50 -14.18
C ASP A 240 -7.26 -19.84 -14.89
N THR A 241 -7.57 -19.81 -16.19
CA THR A 241 -7.76 -21.04 -17.00
C THR A 241 -6.51 -21.92 -16.99
N ALA A 242 -5.33 -21.30 -17.08
CA ALA A 242 -4.06 -22.04 -17.06
C ALA A 242 -3.77 -22.61 -15.67
N MET A 243 -4.07 -21.88 -14.60
CA MET A 243 -3.91 -22.30 -13.20
C MET A 243 -4.77 -23.52 -12.93
N TYR A 244 -6.04 -23.46 -13.34
CA TYR A 244 -6.94 -24.59 -13.21
C TYR A 244 -6.42 -25.83 -13.94
N SER A 245 -5.82 -25.66 -15.13
CA SER A 245 -5.17 -26.79 -15.81
C SER A 245 -3.96 -27.34 -15.06
N ALA A 246 -3.17 -26.51 -14.37
CA ALA A 246 -2.06 -26.97 -13.54
C ALA A 246 -2.57 -27.77 -12.33
N LYS A 247 -3.60 -27.24 -11.65
CA LYS A 247 -4.24 -27.84 -10.48
C LYS A 247 -4.85 -29.20 -10.77
N GLN A 248 -5.48 -29.37 -11.93
CA GLN A 248 -6.06 -30.66 -12.31
C GLN A 248 -5.04 -31.72 -12.74
N LYS A 249 -3.93 -31.32 -13.36
CA LYS A 249 -3.04 -32.28 -14.04
C LYS A 249 -1.93 -32.81 -13.14
N SER A 250 -1.30 -31.93 -12.38
CA SER A 250 -0.12 -32.31 -11.59
C SER A 250 -0.13 -31.75 -10.18
N LYS A 251 -0.81 -30.61 -9.94
CA LYS A 251 -0.53 -29.75 -8.76
C LYS A 251 0.96 -29.36 -8.72
N ASN A 252 1.37 -28.49 -7.78
CA ASN A 252 2.78 -28.06 -7.62
C ASN A 252 3.50 -27.73 -8.94
N ALA A 253 2.83 -27.00 -9.83
CA ALA A 253 3.30 -26.78 -11.19
C ALA A 253 2.78 -25.46 -11.71
N PHE A 254 3.46 -24.94 -12.74
CA PHE A 254 2.98 -23.81 -13.51
C PHE A 254 2.57 -24.26 -14.92
N HIS A 255 1.52 -23.65 -15.44
CA HIS A 255 1.09 -23.83 -16.83
C HIS A 255 0.95 -22.46 -17.50
N PHE A 256 1.52 -22.31 -18.70
CA PHE A 256 1.20 -21.18 -19.55
C PHE A 256 -0.17 -21.37 -20.20
N TYR A 257 -0.92 -20.28 -20.31
CA TYR A 257 -2.13 -20.26 -21.12
C TYR A 257 -1.79 -20.63 -22.56
N ARG A 258 -2.58 -21.57 -23.10
CA ARG A 258 -2.55 -21.93 -24.51
C ARG A 258 -3.92 -21.64 -25.07
N LYS A 259 -3.99 -20.78 -26.10
CA LYS A 259 -5.23 -20.61 -26.87
C LYS A 259 -5.67 -21.99 -27.37
N PRO A 260 -6.95 -22.37 -27.22
CA PRO A 260 -7.48 -23.56 -27.85
C PRO A 260 -7.10 -23.51 -29.33
N ARG A 261 -6.46 -24.56 -29.84
CA ARG A 261 -6.30 -24.68 -31.30
C ARG A 261 -7.72 -24.70 -31.85
N GLY A 262 -8.05 -23.73 -32.71
CA GLY A 262 -9.35 -23.69 -33.35
C GLY A 262 -9.65 -25.03 -34.02
N SER A 263 -10.82 -25.58 -33.72
CA SER A 263 -11.51 -26.59 -34.52
C SER A 263 -12.00 -25.96 -35.82
#